data_AF-M8CY14-F1
#
_entry.id   AF-M8CY14-F1
#
_cell.length_a   1.000
_cell.length_b   1.000
_cell.length_c   1.000
_cell.angle_alpha   90.00
_cell.angle_beta   90.00
_cell.angle_gamma   90.00
#
_symmetry.space_group_name_H-M   'P 1'
#
loop_
_entity.id
_entity.type
_entity.pdbx_description
1 polymer ?
#
loop_
_entity_poly.entity_id
_entity_poly.type
_entity_poly.pdbx_seq_one_letter_code
_entity_poly.pdbx_strand_id
1 'polypeptide(L)' 'MNQKPLLTKREREVFELLLQDKTTKEIASELFISEKTVRNHISNAMQKLGVKGRSQAVVELLRMGELEL' A
#
# COMPACT_ATOMS: atom_id res chain seq x y z
N MET A 1 23.47 5.01 8.65
CA MET A 1 22.68 3.76 8.53
C MET A 1 21.65 3.98 7.43
N ASN A 2 21.75 3.28 6.30
CA ASN A 2 20.74 3.37 5.24
C ASN A 2 19.49 2.60 5.71
N GLN A 3 18.57 3.27 6.41
CA GLN A 3 17.25 2.70 6.63
C GLN A 3 16.50 2.76 5.30
N LYS A 4 16.35 1.59 4.66
CA LYS A 4 15.53 1.46 3.45
C LYS A 4 14.06 1.49 3.91
N PRO A 5 13.20 2.33 3.32
CA PRO A 5 11.80 2.39 3.73
C PRO A 5 11.14 1.02 3.56
N LEU A 6 10.24 0.66 4.48
CA LEU A 6 9.53 -0.63 4.46
C LEU A 6 8.75 -0.79 3.16
N LEU A 7 8.03 0.27 2.77
CA LEU A 7 7.34 0.36 1.51
C LEU A 7 8.23 0.98 0.43
N THR A 8 8.14 0.43 -0.77
CA THR A 8 8.55 1.15 -1.98
C THR A 8 7.62 2.34 -2.21
N LYS A 9 8.08 3.29 -3.03
CA LYS A 9 7.27 4.46 -3.42
C LYS A 9 5.89 4.06 -3.97
N ARG A 10 5.83 3.08 -4.87
CA ARG A 10 4.54 2.64 -5.45
C ARG A 10 3.64 1.90 -4.47
N GLU A 11 4.20 1.12 -3.55
CA GLU A 11 3.40 0.50 -2.50
C GLU A 11 2.80 1.57 -1.58
N ARG A 12 3.59 2.58 -1.19
CA ARG A 12 3.13 3.70 -0.37
C ARG A 12 1.98 4.46 -1.04
N GLU A 13 2.15 4.89 -2.29
CA GLU A 13 1.08 5.62 -3.02
C GLU A 13 -0.20 4.78 -3.15
N VAL A 14 -0.09 3.47 -3.39
CA VAL A 14 -1.26 2.57 -3.42
C VAL A 14 -1.99 2.58 -2.07
N PHE A 15 -1.28 2.54 -0.96
CA PHE A 15 -1.88 2.56 0.37
C PHE A 15 -2.43 3.93 0.79
N GLU A 16 -1.79 5.03 0.37
CA GLU A 16 -2.31 6.39 0.55
C GLU A 16 -3.65 6.57 -0.17
N LEU A 17 -3.77 6.02 -1.39
CA LEU A 17 -5.04 6.06 -2.13
C LEU A 17 -6.10 5.12 -1.54
N LEU A 18 -5.69 3.98 -0.95
CA LEU A 18 -6.61 3.13 -0.18
C LEU A 18 -7.16 3.84 1.06
N LEU A 19 -6.35 4.67 1.74
CA LEU A 19 -6.81 5.49 2.87
C LEU A 19 -7.84 6.55 2.45
N GLN A 20 -7.80 6.98 1.20
CA GLN A 20 -8.81 7.86 0.61
C GLN A 20 -10.06 7.11 0.11
N ASP A 21 -10.24 5.86 0.53
CA ASP A 21 -11.36 4.97 0.17
C ASP A 21 -11.46 4.66 -1.34
N LYS A 22 -10.35 4.80 -2.08
CA LYS A 22 -10.33 4.47 -3.52
C LYS A 22 -10.30 2.96 -3.75
N THR A 23 -11.07 2.53 -4.74
CA THR A 23 -11.09 1.14 -5.22
C THR A 23 -9.82 0.82 -6.01
N THR A 24 -9.50 -0.48 -6.18
CA THR A 24 -8.34 -0.89 -7.00
C THR A 24 -8.43 -0.40 -8.44
N LYS A 25 -9.64 -0.19 -8.95
CA LYS A 25 -9.90 0.35 -10.29
C LYS A 25 -9.55 1.83 -10.37
N GLU A 26 -9.99 2.63 -9.41
CA GLU A 26 -9.66 4.07 -9.34
C GLU A 26 -8.16 4.28 -9.16
N ILE A 27 -7.54 3.52 -8.25
CA ILE A 27 -6.09 3.54 -8.03
C ILE A 27 -5.32 3.19 -9.32
N ALA A 28 -5.78 2.17 -10.04
CA ALA A 28 -5.18 1.75 -11.30
C ALA A 28 -5.24 2.88 -12.34
N SER A 29 -6.38 3.56 -12.46
CA SER A 29 -6.56 4.70 -13.36
C SER A 29 -5.67 5.88 -12.98
N GLU A 30 -5.57 6.22 -11.69
CA GLU A 30 -4.79 7.37 -11.21
C GLU A 30 -3.28 7.16 -11.30
N LEU A 31 -2.81 5.93 -11.08
CA LEU A 31 -1.40 5.57 -11.17
C LEU A 31 -0.99 5.10 -12.57
N PHE A 32 -1.90 5.10 -13.55
CA PHE A 32 -1.68 4.64 -14.93
C PHE A 32 -1.11 3.21 -15.02
N ILE A 33 -1.66 2.29 -14.23
CA ILE A 33 -1.27 0.87 -14.18
C ILE A 33 -2.51 -0.04 -14.24
N SER A 34 -2.31 -1.35 -14.36
CA SER A 34 -3.43 -2.30 -14.31
C SER A 34 -3.91 -2.54 -12.87
N GLU A 35 -5.18 -2.90 -12.69
CA GLU A 35 -5.69 -3.34 -11.37
C GLU A 35 -4.91 -4.54 -10.81
N LYS A 36 -4.41 -5.43 -11.70
CA LYS A 36 -3.54 -6.55 -11.31
C LYS A 36 -2.25 -6.03 -10.69
N THR A 37 -1.66 -4.97 -11.26
CA THR A 37 -0.45 -4.33 -10.74
C THR A 37 -0.72 -3.70 -9.36
N VAL A 38 -1.86 -3.03 -9.17
CA VAL A 38 -2.28 -2.50 -7.85
C VAL A 38 -2.38 -3.63 -6.83
N ARG A 39 -3.08 -4.73 -7.16
CA ARG A 39 -3.19 -5.90 -6.27
C ARG A 39 -1.83 -6.50 -5.95
N ASN A 40 -0.90 -6.53 -6.89
CA ASN A 40 0.46 -7.01 -6.64
C ASN A 40 1.22 -6.12 -5.66
N HIS A 41 1.11 -4.78 -5.76
CA HIS A 41 1.69 -3.88 -4.77
C HIS A 41 1.11 -4.12 -3.36
N ILE A 42 -0.21 -4.30 -3.25
CA ILE A 42 -0.87 -4.62 -1.98
C ILE A 42 -0.34 -5.95 -1.42
N SER A 43 -0.29 -7.01 -2.23
CA SER A 43 0.20 -8.32 -1.81
C SER A 43 1.67 -8.29 -1.36
N ASN A 44 2.53 -7.55 -2.06
CA ASN A 44 3.95 -7.42 -1.70
C ASN A 44 4.12 -6.66 -0.38
N ALA A 45 3.39 -5.56 -0.18
CA ALA A 45 3.38 -4.85 1.09
C ALA A 45 2.87 -5.73 2.24
N MET A 46 1.79 -6.47 2.03
CA MET A 46 1.26 -7.43 3.01
C MET A 46 2.29 -8.51 3.37
N GLN A 47 3.03 -9.03 2.39
CA GLN A 47 4.09 -10.00 2.62
C GLN A 47 5.23 -9.42 3.47
N LYS A 48 5.65 -8.18 3.19
CA LYS A 48 6.68 -7.47 3.98
C LYS A 48 6.24 -7.23 5.43
N LEU A 49 4.96 -6.92 5.61
CA LEU A 49 4.34 -6.69 6.92
C LEU A 49 4.02 -8.00 7.67
N GLY A 50 4.03 -9.15 7.00
CA GLY A 50 3.64 -10.43 7.60
C GLY A 50 2.14 -10.54 7.93
N VAL A 51 1.29 -9.75 7.26
CA VAL A 51 -0.15 -9.69 7.54
C VAL A 51 -0.98 -10.39 6.45
N LYS A 52 -2.21 -10.79 6.80
CA LYS A 52 -3.07 -11.60 5.90
C LYS A 52 -4.13 -10.80 5.16
N GLY A 53 -4.32 -9.53 5.50
CA GLY A 53 -5.34 -8.70 4.85
C GLY A 53 -4.93 -7.24 4.67
N ARG A 54 -5.47 -6.60 3.63
CA ARG A 54 -5.21 -5.18 3.34
C ARG A 54 -5.58 -4.24 4.49
N SER A 55 -6.68 -4.50 5.20
CA SER A 55 -7.08 -3.69 6.36
C SER A 55 -6.09 -3.82 7.51
N GLN A 56 -5.55 -5.02 7.74
CA GLN A 56 -4.47 -5.23 8.72
C GLN A 56 -3.19 -4.49 8.30
N ALA A 57 -2.87 -4.52 7.00
CA ALA A 57 -1.72 -3.78 6.47
C ALA A 57 -1.87 -2.27 6.67
N VAL A 58 -3.06 -1.68 6.41
CA VAL A 58 -3.33 -0.27 6.68
C VAL A 58 -3.12 0.08 8.15
N VAL A 59 -3.70 -0.70 9.06
CA VAL A 59 -3.57 -0.46 10.51
C VAL A 59 -2.11 -0.54 10.96
N GLU A 60 -1.36 -1.53 10.46
CA GLU A 60 0.05 -1.70 10.85
C GLU A 60 0.92 -0.57 10.29
N LEU A 61 0.67 -0.11 9.06
CA LEU A 61 1.40 1.00 8.46
C LEU A 61 1.13 2.34 9.17
N LEU A 62 -0.11 2.57 9.62
CA LEU A 62 -0.44 3.73 10.47
C LEU A 62 0.28 3.63 11.82
N ARG A 63 0.29 2.45 12.46
CA ARG A 63 0.98 2.22 13.74
C ARG A 63 2.49 2.46 13.63
N MET A 64 3.10 2.07 12.51
CA MET A 64 4.52 2.24 12.24
C MET A 64 4.90 3.67 11.85
N GLY A 65 3.93 4.56 11.60
CA GLY A 65 4.18 5.90 11.04
C GLY A 65 4.61 5.88 9.58
N GLU A 66 4.38 4.77 8.87
CA GLU A 66 4.61 4.66 7.43
C GLU A 66 3.47 5.30 6.62
N LEU A 67 2.28 5.45 7.21
CA LEU A 67 1.16 6.22 6.64
C LEU A 67 0.63 7.21 7.68
N GLU A 68 -0.05 8.25 7.20
CA GLU A 68 -0.73 9.25 8.02
C GLU A 68 -2.19 9.38 7.53
N LEU A 69 -3.10 9.72 8.46
CA LEU A 69 -4.53 9.99 8.17
C LEU A 69 -4.75 11.46 7.83
#